data_AF-A0A2H9T2J9-F1
#
_entry.id   AF-A0A2H9T2J9-F1
#
_cell.length_a   1.000
_cell.length_b   1.000
_cell.length_c   1.000
_cell.angle_alpha   90.00
_cell.angle_beta   90.00
_cell.angle_gamma   90.00
#
_symmetry.space_group_name_H-M   'P 1'
#
loop_
_entity.id
_entity.type
_entity.pdbx_description
1 polymer ?
#
loop_
_entity_poly.entity_id
_entity_poly.type
_entity_poly.pdbx_seq_one_letter_code
_entity_poly.pdbx_strand_id
1 'polypeptide(L)'
;MLKQLGEQTGIHFITPKKAYAVDRVPFFHHLGGGYMALDACGPVFNIPDFIWQQMGDGSVYVGSWQDSRWATRGIEIPNKWLTEQGQANQATIPLMPPLRPGVLFNQQFRVESLRLSKERMEITWSKHSSA
;
A
#
# COMPACT_ATOMS: atom_id res chain seq x y z
N MET A 1 3.01 -16.85 -11.93
CA MET A 1 3.05 -15.52 -12.57
C MET A 1 4.09 -14.61 -11.92
N LEU A 2 3.96 -14.17 -10.65
CA LEU A 2 4.93 -13.26 -10.01
C LEU A 2 6.39 -13.73 -10.11
N LYS A 3 6.65 -15.03 -9.94
CA LYS A 3 7.99 -15.62 -10.14
C LYS A 3 8.55 -15.33 -11.54
N GLN A 4 7.76 -15.57 -12.59
CA GLN A 4 8.14 -15.33 -13.98
C GLN A 4 8.34 -13.83 -14.25
N LEU A 5 7.48 -12.98 -13.70
CA LEU A 5 7.65 -11.52 -13.81
C LEU A 5 8.96 -11.07 -13.14
N GLY A 6 9.28 -11.62 -11.97
CA GLY A 6 10.54 -11.35 -11.28
C GLY A 6 11.76 -11.82 -12.07
N GLU A 7 11.70 -13.00 -12.70
CA GLU A 7 12.75 -13.51 -13.58
C GLU A 7 12.97 -12.61 -14.81
N GLN A 8 11.91 -12.04 -15.38
CA GLN A 8 11.99 -11.15 -16.55
C GLN A 8 12.45 -9.72 -16.22
N THR A 9 12.11 -9.22 -15.03
CA THR A 9 12.33 -7.82 -14.64
C THR A 9 13.48 -7.61 -13.65
N GLY A 10 13.94 -8.69 -13.01
CA GLY A 10 14.87 -8.62 -11.88
C GLY A 10 14.23 -8.18 -10.56
N ILE A 11 12.90 -7.97 -10.53
CA ILE A 11 12.20 -7.52 -9.33
C ILE A 11 12.00 -8.70 -8.37
N HIS A 12 12.35 -8.48 -7.11
CA HIS A 12 12.03 -9.43 -6.04
C HIS A 12 10.63 -9.17 -5.49
N PHE A 13 9.70 -10.10 -5.72
CA PHE A 13 8.34 -10.03 -5.18
C PHE A 13 8.24 -10.79 -3.85
N ILE A 14 7.61 -10.16 -2.86
CA ILE A 14 7.30 -10.76 -1.56
C ILE A 14 5.78 -10.90 -1.41
N THR A 15 5.34 -12.05 -0.93
CA THR A 15 3.91 -12.34 -0.68
C THR A 15 3.73 -12.87 0.75
N PRO A 16 2.57 -12.63 1.38
CA PRO A 16 2.30 -13.16 2.71
C PRO A 16 2.07 -14.68 2.68
N LYS A 17 2.26 -15.33 3.82
CA LYS A 17 1.99 -16.77 3.99
C LYS A 17 0.48 -17.04 4.13
N LYS A 18 -0.28 -16.86 3.06
CA LYS A 18 -1.74 -17.06 2.98
C LYS A 18 -2.12 -17.95 1.81
N ALA A 19 -3.30 -18.55 1.87
CA ALA A 19 -3.82 -19.46 0.83
C ALA A 19 -3.85 -18.77 -0.56
N TYR A 20 -4.39 -17.54 -0.63
CA TYR A 20 -4.47 -16.79 -1.89
C TYR A 20 -3.11 -16.52 -2.55
N ALA A 21 -2.01 -16.57 -1.79
CA ALA A 21 -0.66 -16.32 -2.31
C ALA A 21 0.00 -17.59 -2.90
N VAL A 22 -0.56 -18.77 -2.62
CA VAL A 22 -0.08 -20.07 -3.13
C VAL A 22 -1.07 -20.72 -4.10
N ASP A 23 -2.33 -20.28 -4.08
CA ASP A 23 -3.36 -20.74 -4.99
C ASP A 23 -2.94 -20.54 -6.45
N ARG A 24 -3.22 -21.54 -7.28
CA ARG A 24 -2.94 -21.50 -8.71
C ARG A 24 -4.24 -21.28 -9.46
N VAL A 25 -4.25 -20.29 -10.33
CA VAL A 25 -5.31 -20.14 -11.33
C VAL A 25 -4.93 -20.91 -12.60
N PRO A 26 -5.90 -21.52 -13.31
CA PRO A 26 -5.61 -22.34 -14.48
C PRO A 26 -4.84 -21.59 -15.58
N PHE A 27 -5.15 -20.32 -15.80
CA PHE A 27 -4.54 -19.48 -16.83
C PHE A 27 -4.47 -18.02 -16.32
N PHE A 28 -3.30 -17.39 -16.41
CA PHE A 28 -3.13 -15.95 -16.14
C PHE A 28 -2.37 -15.32 -17.31
N HIS A 29 -3.08 -14.54 -18.12
CA HIS A 29 -2.50 -13.80 -19.25
C HIS A 29 -2.86 -12.33 -19.11
N HIS A 30 -1.89 -11.47 -19.40
CA HIS A 30 -2.10 -10.03 -19.49
C HIS A 30 -1.48 -9.53 -20.80
N LEU A 31 -2.18 -8.62 -21.48
CA LEU A 31 -1.72 -7.96 -22.71
C LEU A 31 -1.24 -6.53 -22.46
N GLY A 32 -1.19 -6.11 -21.19
CA GLY A 32 -0.77 -4.78 -20.75
C GLY A 32 0.65 -4.76 -20.16
N GLY A 33 1.01 -3.64 -19.52
CA GLY A 33 2.28 -3.53 -18.80
C GLY A 33 2.29 -4.30 -17.48
N GLY A 34 3.49 -4.45 -16.88
CA GLY A 34 3.67 -5.19 -15.62
C GLY A 34 2.81 -4.66 -14.46
N TYR A 35 2.57 -3.34 -14.38
CA TYR A 35 1.68 -2.75 -13.37
C TYR A 35 0.23 -3.23 -13.51
N MET A 36 -0.29 -3.30 -14.74
CA MET A 36 -1.64 -3.82 -15.00
C MET A 36 -1.73 -5.31 -14.63
N ALA A 37 -0.63 -6.05 -14.82
CA ALA A 37 -0.53 -7.44 -14.40
C ALA A 37 -0.65 -7.57 -12.87
N LEU A 38 -0.01 -6.67 -12.12
CA LEU A 38 -0.10 -6.64 -10.66
C LEU A 38 -1.51 -6.23 -10.21
N ASP A 39 -2.11 -5.20 -10.80
CA ASP A 39 -3.48 -4.76 -10.47
C ASP A 39 -4.51 -5.88 -10.68
N ALA A 40 -4.32 -6.71 -11.71
CA ALA A 40 -5.19 -7.84 -11.98
C ALA A 40 -5.09 -8.98 -10.94
N CYS A 41 -4.02 -9.05 -10.12
CA CYS A 41 -3.89 -10.10 -9.11
C CYS A 41 -4.98 -10.02 -8.04
N GLY A 42 -5.35 -8.81 -7.59
CA GLY A 42 -6.40 -8.62 -6.59
C GLY A 42 -7.71 -9.35 -6.93
N PRO A 43 -8.38 -9.02 -8.06
CA PRO A 43 -9.63 -9.67 -8.44
C PRO A 43 -9.45 -11.14 -8.83
N VAL A 44 -8.34 -11.52 -9.50
CA VAL A 44 -8.13 -12.91 -9.96
C VAL A 44 -7.99 -13.90 -8.80
N PHE A 45 -7.30 -13.50 -7.73
CA PHE A 45 -7.08 -14.33 -6.55
C PHE A 45 -8.04 -14.01 -5.41
N ASN A 46 -9.05 -13.15 -5.65
CA ASN A 46 -10.03 -12.70 -4.67
C ASN A 46 -9.38 -12.19 -3.36
N ILE A 47 -8.34 -11.36 -3.49
CA ILE A 47 -7.57 -10.84 -2.36
C ILE A 47 -8.26 -9.59 -1.81
N PRO A 48 -8.71 -9.58 -0.54
CA PRO A 48 -9.35 -8.42 0.06
C PRO A 48 -8.33 -7.30 0.28
N ASP A 49 -8.75 -6.05 0.04
CA ASP A 49 -7.92 -4.83 0.17
C ASP A 49 -6.53 -5.04 -0.47
N PHE A 50 -6.54 -5.48 -1.73
CA PHE A 50 -5.34 -5.81 -2.47
C PHE A 50 -4.45 -4.59 -2.68
N ILE A 51 -3.15 -4.76 -2.40
CA ILE A 51 -2.12 -3.77 -2.64
C ILE A 51 -0.89 -4.41 -3.26
N TRP A 52 -0.16 -3.62 -4.04
CA TRP A 52 1.24 -3.87 -4.33
C TRP A 52 2.06 -2.61 -4.06
N GLN A 53 3.24 -2.76 -3.47
CA GLN A 53 4.02 -1.63 -2.96
C GLN A 53 5.52 -1.93 -2.97
N GLN A 54 6.34 -0.95 -3.37
CA GLN A 54 7.78 -1.06 -3.20
C GLN A 54 8.18 -0.90 -1.73
N MET A 55 9.12 -1.74 -1.31
CA MET A 55 9.68 -1.79 0.03
C MET A 55 11.02 -1.04 0.07
N GLY A 56 11.48 -0.71 1.27
CA GLY A 56 12.73 0.05 1.45
C GLY A 56 14.00 -0.66 0.95
N ASP A 57 13.94 -1.98 0.76
CA ASP A 57 15.02 -2.79 0.19
C ASP A 57 14.89 -2.98 -1.33
N GLY A 58 13.92 -2.31 -1.96
CA GLY A 58 13.65 -2.42 -3.39
C GLY A 58 12.76 -3.60 -3.80
N SER A 59 12.40 -4.49 -2.86
CA SER A 59 11.43 -5.56 -3.12
C SER A 59 10.02 -5.00 -3.31
N VAL A 60 9.11 -5.79 -3.89
CA VAL A 60 7.71 -5.41 -4.09
C VAL A 60 6.80 -6.37 -3.33
N TYR A 61 6.08 -5.84 -2.34
CA TYR A 61 5.01 -6.57 -1.66
C TYR A 61 3.81 -6.71 -2.58
N VAL A 62 3.18 -7.89 -2.59
CA VAL A 62 1.95 -8.18 -3.33
C VAL A 62 1.03 -9.02 -2.45
N GLY A 63 -0.15 -8.49 -2.10
CA GLY A 63 -1.10 -9.19 -1.24
C GLY A 63 -2.14 -8.27 -0.62
N SER A 64 -2.88 -8.78 0.35
CA SER A 64 -3.84 -7.99 1.12
C SER A 64 -3.12 -6.95 1.98
N TRP A 65 -3.71 -5.77 2.16
CA TRP A 65 -3.18 -4.76 3.07
C TRP A 65 -3.14 -5.26 4.52
N GLN A 66 -4.13 -6.03 4.95
CA GLN A 66 -4.19 -6.58 6.32
C GLN A 66 -3.02 -7.52 6.62
N ASP A 67 -2.47 -8.16 5.59
CA ASP A 67 -1.32 -9.06 5.71
C ASP A 67 0.04 -8.35 5.47
N SER A 68 -0.01 -7.04 5.18
CA SER A 68 1.18 -6.24 4.95
C SER A 68 1.83 -5.80 6.27
N ARG A 69 3.05 -5.27 6.17
CA ARG A 69 3.76 -4.67 7.32
C ARG A 69 3.02 -3.49 7.97
N TRP A 70 2.07 -2.86 7.25
CA TRP A 70 1.42 -1.64 7.71
C TRP A 70 0.26 -1.90 8.67
N ALA A 71 -0.39 -3.06 8.54
CA ALA A 71 -1.53 -3.42 9.37
C ALA A 71 -1.20 -3.47 10.87
N THR A 72 0.07 -3.75 11.22
CA THR A 72 0.54 -3.82 12.62
C THR A 72 1.35 -2.61 13.05
N ARG A 73 1.60 -1.65 12.16
CA ARG A 73 2.46 -0.48 12.40
C ARG A 73 1.67 0.81 12.28
N GLY A 74 0.58 0.86 13.04
CA GLY A 74 -0.17 2.11 13.23
C GLY A 74 0.71 3.18 13.86
N ILE A 75 0.49 4.42 13.48
CA ILE A 75 1.14 5.59 14.10
C ILE A 75 0.10 6.49 14.74
N GLU A 76 0.52 7.28 15.72
CA GLU A 76 -0.33 8.32 16.30
C GLU A 76 0.14 9.68 15.79
N ILE A 77 -0.79 10.44 15.22
CA ILE A 77 -0.56 11.81 14.80
C ILE A 77 -1.39 12.69 15.73
N PRO A 78 -0.75 13.47 16.62
CA PRO A 78 -1.45 14.41 17.47
C PRO A 78 -2.28 15.40 16.64
N ASN A 79 -3.53 15.63 17.02
CA ASN A 79 -4.41 16.56 16.29
C ASN A 79 -3.81 17.96 16.14
N LYS A 80 -3.01 18.41 17.12
CA LYS A 80 -2.28 19.69 17.07
C LYS A 80 -1.27 19.79 15.93
N TRP A 81 -0.86 18.68 15.33
CA TRP A 81 0.06 18.66 14.18
C TRP A 81 -0.66 18.73 12.85
N LEU A 82 -1.95 18.39 12.81
CA LEU A 82 -2.79 18.52 11.62
C LEU A 82 -3.18 19.99 11.43
N THR A 83 -2.32 20.72 10.72
CA THR A 83 -2.54 22.13 10.38
C THR A 83 -3.10 22.25 8.97
N GLU A 84 -3.69 23.40 8.62
CA GLU A 84 -4.19 23.67 7.25
C GLU A 84 -5.12 22.56 6.75
N GLN A 85 -6.06 22.13 7.61
CA GLN A 85 -7.01 21.10 7.24
C GLN A 85 -7.87 21.59 6.05
N GLY A 86 -7.69 20.95 4.90
CA GLY A 86 -8.42 21.24 3.67
C GLY A 86 -9.77 20.53 3.62
N GLN A 87 -10.58 20.88 2.61
CA GLN A 87 -11.73 20.04 2.25
C GLN A 87 -11.22 18.71 1.67
N ALA A 88 -11.87 17.60 2.02
CA ALA A 88 -11.52 16.22 1.61
C ALA A 88 -10.36 15.52 2.36
N ASN A 89 -10.35 15.54 3.70
CA ASN A 89 -9.42 14.76 4.54
C ASN A 89 -7.94 14.99 4.18
N GLN A 90 -7.56 16.26 4.09
CA GLN A 90 -6.20 16.70 3.82
C GLN A 90 -5.70 17.56 4.97
N ALA A 91 -4.41 17.45 5.31
CA ALA A 91 -3.75 18.35 6.26
C ALA A 91 -2.25 18.43 5.99
N THR A 92 -1.66 19.50 6.49
CA THR A 92 -0.21 19.68 6.52
C THR A 92 0.32 19.35 7.91
N ILE A 93 1.36 18.53 7.99
CA ILE A 93 2.02 18.14 9.24
C ILE A 93 3.54 18.42 9.19
N PRO A 94 4.23 18.48 10.34
CA PRO A 94 5.69 18.44 10.38
C PRO A 94 6.24 17.16 9.75
N LEU A 95 7.51 17.19 9.34
CA LEU A 95 8.19 16.00 8.82
C LEU A 95 8.10 14.83 9.80
N MET A 96 7.49 13.73 9.33
CA MET A 96 7.35 12.50 10.08
C MET A 96 7.96 11.36 9.27
N PRO A 97 9.22 10.95 9.55
CA PRO A 97 9.90 9.89 8.81
C PRO A 97 9.14 8.57 8.66
N PRO A 98 8.37 8.06 9.65
CA PRO A 98 7.62 6.81 9.47
C PRO A 98 6.38 6.96 8.57
N LEU A 99 5.97 8.18 8.22
CA LEU A 99 4.77 8.41 7.43
C LEU A 99 5.02 8.06 5.95
N ARG A 100 4.18 7.16 5.43
CA ARG A 100 4.18 6.69 4.05
C ARG A 100 2.75 6.41 3.60
N PRO A 101 2.46 6.44 2.29
CA PRO A 101 1.21 5.90 1.76
C PRO A 101 0.96 4.47 2.26
N GLY A 102 -0.26 4.19 2.69
CA GLY A 102 -0.67 2.90 3.25
C GLY A 102 -0.52 2.75 4.76
N VAL A 103 0.12 3.69 5.48
CA VAL A 103 0.20 3.65 6.94
C VAL A 103 -1.16 3.97 7.56
N LEU A 104 -1.54 3.20 8.58
CA LEU A 104 -2.70 3.50 9.43
C LEU A 104 -2.30 4.52 10.49
N PHE A 105 -3.06 5.59 10.66
CA PHE A 105 -2.89 6.53 11.76
C PHE A 105 -4.16 6.70 12.59
N ASN A 106 -3.97 6.94 13.88
CA ASN A 106 -5.03 7.07 14.89
C ASN A 106 -6.04 5.90 14.84
N GLN A 107 -5.58 4.72 14.41
CA GLN A 107 -6.36 3.47 14.26
C GLN A 107 -7.59 3.55 13.33
N GLN A 108 -7.83 4.68 12.67
CA GLN A 108 -9.07 4.95 11.95
C GLN A 108 -8.84 5.40 10.51
N PHE A 109 -7.68 5.96 10.22
CA PHE A 109 -7.42 6.62 8.94
C PHE A 109 -6.21 6.00 8.25
N ARG A 110 -6.30 5.84 6.93
CA ARG A 110 -5.20 5.32 6.12
C ARG A 110 -4.68 6.44 5.22
N VAL A 111 -3.37 6.67 5.26
CA VAL A 111 -2.71 7.63 4.38
C VAL A 111 -2.80 7.14 2.93
N GLU A 112 -3.30 7.97 2.03
CA GLU A 112 -3.42 7.66 0.60
C GLU A 112 -2.29 8.28 -0.19
N SER A 113 -2.03 9.57 0.05
CA SER A 113 -0.95 10.28 -0.60
C SER A 113 -0.18 11.13 0.41
N LEU A 114 1.09 11.34 0.09
CA LEU A 114 2.00 12.18 0.85
C LEU A 114 2.81 12.99 -0.13
N ARG A 115 2.79 14.31 0.04
CA ARG A 115 3.64 15.24 -0.69
C ARG A 115 4.58 15.94 0.27
N LEU A 116 5.87 15.86 -0.01
CA LEU A 116 6.89 16.60 0.72
C LEU A 116 6.99 18.01 0.13
N SER A 117 6.82 19.03 0.97
CA SER A 117 6.95 20.44 0.58
C SER A 117 7.84 21.15 1.61
N LYS A 118 9.11 21.36 1.23
CA LYS A 118 10.17 21.91 2.11
C LYS A 118 10.30 21.09 3.40
N GLU A 119 9.85 21.66 4.52
CA GLU A 119 9.94 21.09 5.87
C GLU A 119 8.57 20.59 6.38
N ARG A 120 7.61 20.40 5.47
CA ARG A 120 6.25 19.97 5.79
C ARG A 120 5.84 18.81 4.88
N MET A 121 4.91 17.99 5.39
CA MET A 121 4.26 16.95 4.62
C MET A 121 2.78 17.30 4.47
N GLU A 122 2.31 17.38 3.23
CA GLU A 122 0.89 17.43 2.92
C GLU A 122 0.40 15.99 2.76
N ILE A 123 -0.59 15.60 3.57
CA ILE A 123 -1.11 14.24 3.59
C ILE A 123 -2.58 14.24 3.23
N THR A 124 -3.01 13.27 2.44
CA THR A 124 -4.42 12.94 2.24
C THR A 124 -4.71 11.58 2.81
N TRP A 125 -5.90 11.40 3.36
CA TRP A 125 -6.30 10.14 3.96
C TRP A 125 -7.75 9.79 3.71
N SER A 126 -8.07 8.50 3.81
CA SER A 126 -9.44 8.01 3.85
C SER A 126 -9.71 7.29 5.16
N LYS A 127 -11.01 7.14 5.46
CA LYS A 127 -11.44 6.30 6.57
C LYS A 127 -11.09 4.86 6.21
N HIS A 128 -10.31 4.21 7.07
CA HIS A 128 -10.03 2.80 6.90
C HIS A 128 -11.34 2.01 7.09
N SER A 129 -11.85 1.43 6.00
CA SER A 129 -12.99 0.52 6.07
C SER A 129 -12.48 -0.86 6.47
N SER A 130 -12.66 -1.22 7.74
CA SER A 130 -12.59 -2.61 8.16
C SER A 130 -13.87 -3.31 7.69
N ALA A 131 -13.83 -3.89 6.50
CA ALA A 131 -14.82 -4.87 6.06
C ALA A 131 -14.45 -6.25 6.60
#